data_AF-A0A3S0E6G1-F1
#
_entry.id   AF-A0A3S0E6G1-F1
#
_cell.length_a   1.000
_cell.length_b   1.000
_cell.length_c   1.000
_cell.angle_alpha   90.00
_cell.angle_beta   90.00
_cell.angle_gamma   90.00
#
_symmetry.space_group_name_H-M   'P 1'
#
loop_
_entity.id
_entity.type
_entity.pdbx_description
1 polymer ?
#
loop_
_entity_poly.entity_id
_entity_poly.type
_entity_poly.pdbx_seq_one_letter_code
_entity_poly.pdbx_strand_id
1 'polypeptide(L)'
;MISKTLLAAALTAASFATQAATVVYNFQSSAFDSGSLAGQSFSGQFSFDDAALTASTSTLPLLSLSFSLGGQSYTLAQATAGTTGAVFNAGALSGVNAVFSGGSRSVELTWGFGSPYAFYQQSTSNFGFADLSFSTAAVPEPQTYALMLGGLAAVGFIARRRKA
;
A
#
# COMPACT_ATOMS: atom_id res chain seq x y z
N MET A 1 -23.55 -30.05 -38.69
CA MET A 1 -22.46 -29.16 -39.16
C MET A 1 -22.52 -27.89 -38.32
N ILE A 2 -21.90 -27.88 -37.14
CA ILE A 2 -21.90 -26.72 -36.24
C ILE A 2 -20.66 -25.90 -36.55
N SER A 3 -20.93 -24.66 -36.90
CA SER A 3 -20.07 -23.68 -37.56
C SER A 3 -18.85 -23.31 -36.73
N LYS A 4 -17.69 -23.27 -37.38
CA LYS A 4 -16.37 -22.87 -36.84
C LYS A 4 -16.32 -21.43 -36.27
N THR A 5 -17.42 -20.68 -36.34
CA THR A 5 -17.56 -19.28 -35.94
C THR A 5 -17.74 -19.06 -34.44
N LEU A 6 -18.17 -20.05 -33.67
CA LEU A 6 -18.34 -19.90 -32.21
C LEU A 6 -17.02 -19.91 -31.42
N LEU A 7 -15.95 -20.51 -31.98
CA LEU A 7 -14.66 -20.58 -31.28
C LEU A 7 -13.90 -19.26 -31.30
N ALA A 8 -14.17 -18.37 -32.28
CA ALA A 8 -13.51 -17.07 -32.39
C ALA A 8 -14.05 -16.03 -31.40
N ALA A 9 -15.32 -16.13 -31.00
CA ALA A 9 -15.95 -15.17 -30.08
C ALA A 9 -15.49 -15.32 -28.62
N ALA A 10 -15.02 -16.50 -28.21
CA ALA A 10 -14.52 -16.74 -26.85
C ALA A 10 -13.09 -16.20 -26.65
N LEU A 11 -12.32 -16.02 -27.72
CA LEU A 11 -10.91 -15.62 -27.62
C LEU A 11 -10.72 -14.09 -27.58
N THR A 12 -11.71 -13.31 -28.02
CA THR A 12 -11.64 -11.83 -28.05
C THR A 12 -12.07 -11.16 -26.75
N ALA A 13 -12.61 -11.90 -25.77
CA ALA A 13 -13.02 -11.35 -24.47
C ALA A 13 -11.88 -11.28 -23.43
N ALA A 14 -10.67 -11.73 -23.78
CA ALA A 14 -9.49 -11.66 -22.91
C ALA A 14 -8.71 -10.33 -23.08
N SER A 15 -9.41 -9.22 -23.32
CA SER A 15 -8.80 -7.89 -23.23
C SER A 15 -8.40 -7.67 -21.77
N PHE A 16 -7.10 -7.80 -21.49
CA PHE A 16 -6.50 -7.49 -20.21
C PHE A 16 -6.95 -6.10 -19.76
N ALA A 17 -7.85 -6.04 -18.78
CA ALA A 17 -8.07 -4.81 -18.05
C ALA A 17 -6.79 -4.55 -17.26
N THR A 18 -6.04 -3.53 -17.64
CA THR A 18 -5.03 -2.91 -16.78
C THR A 18 -5.79 -2.32 -15.59
N GLN A 19 -6.03 -3.12 -14.55
CA GLN A 19 -6.68 -2.63 -13.35
C GLN A 19 -5.65 -1.91 -12.50
N ALA A 20 -5.90 -0.62 -12.27
CA ALA A 20 -5.43 0.15 -11.13
C ALA A 20 -5.49 -0.72 -9.86
N ALA A 21 -4.36 -0.95 -9.20
CA ALA A 21 -4.31 -1.75 -7.99
C ALA A 21 -4.15 -0.82 -6.78
N THR A 22 -5.04 -0.96 -5.80
CA THR A 22 -4.75 -0.42 -4.47
C THR A 22 -3.59 -1.22 -3.89
N VAL A 23 -2.45 -0.55 -3.71
CA VAL A 23 -1.26 -1.15 -3.11
C VAL A 23 -1.22 -0.78 -1.64
N VAL A 24 -0.95 -1.78 -0.80
CA VAL A 24 -0.84 -1.61 0.66
C VAL A 24 0.60 -1.86 1.08
N TYR A 25 1.15 -0.92 1.83
CA TYR A 25 2.46 -1.05 2.48
C TYR A 25 2.30 -1.07 3.99
N ASN A 26 3.05 -1.96 4.62
CA ASN A 26 3.30 -1.92 6.04
C ASN A 26 4.55 -1.08 6.29
N PHE A 27 4.58 -0.41 7.44
CA PHE A 27 5.78 0.25 7.92
C PHE A 27 6.04 -0.08 9.38
N GLN A 28 7.30 -0.04 9.75
CA GLN A 28 7.76 -0.19 11.13
C GLN A 28 8.82 0.86 11.42
N SER A 29 8.77 1.42 12.62
CA SER A 29 9.79 2.34 13.10
C SER A 29 10.91 1.61 13.84
N SER A 30 12.09 2.21 13.87
CA SER A 30 13.06 1.94 14.93
C SER A 30 12.50 2.40 16.28
N ALA A 31 13.22 2.09 17.36
CA ALA A 31 12.94 2.72 18.63
C ALA A 31 13.19 4.24 18.55
N PHE A 32 12.36 5.05 19.21
CA PHE A 32 12.63 6.47 19.37
C PHE A 32 13.90 6.70 20.19
N ASP A 33 14.71 7.66 19.76
CA ASP A 33 16.00 7.98 20.38
C ASP A 33 15.88 8.79 21.69
N SER A 34 14.82 9.58 21.84
CA SER A 34 14.68 10.60 22.88
C SER A 34 13.22 10.84 23.31
N GLY A 35 13.08 11.65 24.36
CA GLY A 35 11.81 12.12 24.92
C GLY A 35 11.02 11.05 25.68
N SER A 36 9.74 11.29 25.94
CA SER A 36 8.89 10.39 26.75
C SER A 36 8.64 9.02 26.11
N LEU A 37 8.86 8.88 24.81
CA LEU A 37 8.70 7.63 24.06
C LEU A 37 10.03 6.94 23.76
N ALA A 38 11.15 7.40 24.30
CA ALA A 38 12.45 6.78 24.05
C ALA A 38 12.40 5.26 24.29
N GLY A 39 12.96 4.48 23.36
CA GLY A 39 12.93 3.02 23.40
C GLY A 39 11.64 2.38 22.86
N GLN A 40 10.57 3.14 22.59
CA GLN A 40 9.36 2.62 21.97
C GLN A 40 9.46 2.62 20.45
N SER A 41 8.91 1.60 19.81
CA SER A 41 8.68 1.54 18.37
C SER A 41 7.19 1.46 18.06
N PHE A 42 6.83 1.66 16.81
CA PHE A 42 5.47 1.50 16.32
C PHE A 42 5.44 0.93 14.91
N SER A 43 4.28 0.42 14.53
CA SER A 43 4.02 -0.10 13.20
C SER A 43 2.68 0.39 12.69
N GLY A 44 2.54 0.42 11.38
CA GLY A 44 1.31 0.83 10.74
C GLY A 44 1.25 0.42 9.29
N GLN A 45 0.25 0.94 8.61
CA GLN A 45 -0.01 0.62 7.21
C GLN A 45 -0.54 1.85 6.49
N PHE A 46 -0.26 1.94 5.20
CA PHE A 46 -0.87 2.92 4.30
C PHE A 46 -1.15 2.29 2.96
N SER A 47 -2.01 2.94 2.18
CA SER A 47 -2.30 2.53 0.81
C SER A 47 -2.40 3.70 -0.14
N PHE A 48 -2.18 3.43 -1.42
CA PHE A 48 -2.33 4.37 -2.52
C PHE A 48 -2.80 3.61 -3.77
N ASP A 49 -3.27 4.36 -4.77
CA ASP A 49 -3.58 3.84 -6.09
C ASP A 49 -2.33 3.94 -6.98
N ASP A 50 -1.84 2.80 -7.50
CA ASP A 50 -0.65 2.76 -8.35
C ASP A 50 -0.91 3.09 -9.83
N ALA A 51 -2.16 3.36 -10.23
CA ALA A 51 -2.51 3.67 -11.61
C ALA A 51 -1.73 4.85 -12.21
N ALA A 52 -1.37 5.82 -11.36
CA ALA A 52 -0.59 7.01 -11.75
C ALA A 52 0.92 6.86 -11.46
N LEU A 53 1.37 5.68 -11.04
CA LEU A 53 2.78 5.43 -10.75
C LEU A 53 3.57 5.28 -12.05
N THR A 54 4.53 6.16 -12.24
CA THR A 54 5.50 6.15 -13.33
C THR A 54 6.90 6.35 -12.75
N ALA A 55 7.94 6.16 -13.55
CA ALA A 55 9.32 6.45 -13.12
C ALA A 55 9.53 7.92 -12.70
N SER A 56 8.70 8.84 -13.19
CA SER A 56 8.77 10.29 -12.88
C SER A 56 7.87 10.71 -11.72
N THR A 57 7.05 9.81 -11.19
CA THR A 57 6.15 10.11 -10.08
C THR A 57 6.97 10.35 -8.81
N SER A 58 6.77 11.50 -8.17
CA SER A 58 7.41 11.84 -6.89
C SER A 58 6.50 11.59 -5.69
N THR A 59 5.18 11.72 -5.88
CA THR A 59 4.21 11.58 -4.80
C THR A 59 2.87 11.08 -5.34
N LEU A 60 2.24 10.17 -4.61
CA LEU A 60 0.85 9.76 -4.82
C LEU A 60 0.02 10.03 -3.56
N PRO A 61 -1.25 10.44 -3.71
CA PRO A 61 -2.13 10.64 -2.56
C PRO A 61 -2.38 9.31 -1.84
N LEU A 62 -2.50 9.38 -0.51
CA LEU A 62 -2.86 8.22 0.30
C LEU A 62 -4.37 7.97 0.21
N LEU A 63 -4.74 6.70 0.05
CA LEU A 63 -6.12 6.21 0.21
C LEU A 63 -6.41 5.85 1.67
N SER A 64 -5.41 5.33 2.38
CA SER A 64 -5.48 5.05 3.81
C SER A 64 -4.12 5.24 4.48
N LEU A 65 -4.16 5.48 5.78
CA LEU A 65 -3.01 5.52 6.68
C LEU A 65 -3.53 5.20 8.08
N SER A 66 -2.89 4.27 8.78
CA SER A 66 -3.20 3.99 10.18
C SER A 66 -2.00 3.45 10.95
N PHE A 67 -1.84 3.93 12.19
CA PHE A 67 -0.90 3.39 13.18
C PHE A 67 -1.32 3.79 14.60
N SER A 68 -0.67 3.19 15.60
CA SER A 68 -0.82 3.59 16.99
C SER A 68 0.55 3.91 17.58
N LEU A 69 0.63 4.99 18.35
CA LEU A 69 1.85 5.39 19.05
C LEU A 69 1.50 5.90 20.45
N GLY A 70 2.13 5.35 21.48
CA GLY A 70 1.91 5.77 22.87
C GLY A 70 0.44 5.72 23.29
N GLY A 71 -0.30 4.69 22.85
CA GLY A 71 -1.73 4.49 23.14
C GLY A 71 -2.71 5.30 22.30
N GLN A 72 -2.23 6.19 21.42
CA GLN A 72 -3.07 7.02 20.55
C GLN A 72 -3.08 6.47 19.12
N SER A 73 -4.28 6.37 18.53
CA SER A 73 -4.46 6.01 17.12
C SER A 73 -4.38 7.23 16.22
N TYR A 74 -3.63 7.08 15.12
CA TYR A 74 -3.47 8.06 14.06
C TYR A 74 -4.00 7.45 12.77
N THR A 75 -4.88 8.19 12.09
CA THR A 75 -5.55 7.76 10.86
C THR A 75 -5.50 8.87 9.81
N LEU A 76 -5.60 8.52 8.54
CA LEU A 76 -5.59 9.49 7.44
C LEU A 76 -6.55 10.67 7.64
N ALA A 77 -7.72 10.43 8.24
CA ALA A 77 -8.72 11.45 8.52
C ALA A 77 -8.26 12.52 9.54
N GLN A 78 -7.27 12.21 10.37
CA GLN A 78 -6.69 13.11 11.37
C GLN A 78 -5.45 13.83 10.86
N ALA A 79 -4.93 13.46 9.68
CA ALA A 79 -3.75 14.09 9.11
C ALA A 79 -4.08 15.50 8.61
N THR A 80 -3.11 16.40 8.73
CA THR A 80 -3.21 17.76 8.24
C THR A 80 -3.36 17.76 6.71
N ALA A 81 -4.39 18.42 6.21
CA ALA A 81 -4.71 18.46 4.79
C ALA A 81 -3.51 18.97 3.97
N GLY A 82 -3.23 18.29 2.84
CA GLY A 82 -2.13 18.64 1.95
C GLY A 82 -0.73 18.17 2.38
N THR A 83 -0.62 17.46 3.51
CA THR A 83 0.68 16.94 4.01
C THR A 83 0.89 15.44 3.76
N THR A 84 -0.10 14.77 3.15
CA THR A 84 -0.12 13.31 3.04
C THR A 84 0.27 12.82 1.65
N GLY A 85 1.13 11.82 1.58
CA GLY A 85 1.48 11.19 0.31
C GLY A 85 2.49 10.05 0.44
N ALA A 86 2.37 9.05 -0.43
CA ALA A 86 3.41 8.06 -0.65
C ALA A 86 4.49 8.69 -1.55
N VAL A 87 5.75 8.64 -1.14
CA VAL A 87 6.88 9.30 -1.81
C VAL A 87 7.64 8.28 -2.63
N PHE A 88 7.98 8.65 -3.87
CA PHE A 88 8.64 7.78 -4.83
C PHE A 88 9.88 8.42 -5.42
N ASN A 89 10.82 7.59 -5.82
CA ASN A 89 11.98 7.95 -6.62
C ASN A 89 12.21 6.87 -7.67
N ALA A 90 12.24 7.24 -8.95
CA ALA A 90 12.41 6.32 -10.07
C ALA A 90 11.41 5.13 -10.05
N GLY A 91 10.16 5.37 -9.59
CA GLY A 91 9.11 4.35 -9.46
C GLY A 91 9.21 3.46 -8.22
N ALA A 92 10.25 3.60 -7.39
CA ALA A 92 10.39 2.88 -6.13
C ALA A 92 9.87 3.71 -4.95
N LEU A 93 9.13 3.06 -4.04
CA LEU A 93 8.70 3.70 -2.80
C LEU A 93 9.92 4.09 -1.96
N SER A 94 10.02 5.38 -1.64
CA SER A 94 11.09 5.96 -0.81
C SER A 94 10.59 6.31 0.59
N GLY A 95 9.31 6.63 0.75
CA GLY A 95 8.76 7.00 2.05
C GLY A 95 7.27 7.28 2.06
N VAL A 96 6.80 7.78 3.19
CA VAL A 96 5.45 8.31 3.37
C VAL A 96 5.53 9.63 4.11
N ASN A 97 4.78 10.61 3.65
CA ASN A 97 4.59 11.89 4.30
C ASN A 97 3.21 11.92 4.94
N ALA A 98 3.13 12.37 6.20
CA ALA A 98 1.89 12.69 6.89
C ALA A 98 2.20 13.49 8.15
N VAL A 99 1.55 14.64 8.32
CA VAL A 99 1.64 15.44 9.54
C VAL A 99 0.35 15.30 10.34
N PHE A 100 0.50 15.09 11.64
CA PHE A 100 -0.59 15.06 12.60
C PHE A 100 -0.37 16.17 13.62
N SER A 101 -1.08 17.28 13.45
CA SER A 101 -1.07 18.39 14.39
C SER A 101 -2.38 18.43 15.17
N GLY A 102 -2.32 18.15 16.47
CA GLY A 102 -3.49 18.20 17.35
C GLY A 102 -3.36 17.29 18.58
N GLY A 103 -4.14 17.56 19.63
CA GLY A 103 -4.08 16.81 20.88
C GLY A 103 -2.82 17.08 21.70
N SER A 104 -2.40 16.10 22.51
CA SER A 104 -1.26 16.24 23.43
C SER A 104 0.11 16.09 22.78
N ARG A 105 0.20 15.70 21.50
CA ARG A 105 1.47 15.43 20.80
C ARG A 105 1.30 15.51 19.29
N SER A 106 2.18 16.22 18.60
CA SER A 106 2.30 16.16 17.15
C SER A 106 3.15 14.97 16.71
N VAL A 107 2.80 14.39 15.57
CA VAL A 107 3.57 13.31 14.94
C VAL A 107 3.73 13.62 13.47
N GLU A 108 4.91 13.41 12.93
CA GLU A 108 5.22 13.56 11.52
C GLU A 108 5.88 12.28 11.03
N LEU A 109 5.35 11.71 9.95
CA LEU A 109 6.04 10.75 9.11
C LEU A 109 6.53 11.53 7.91
N THR A 110 7.81 11.41 7.58
CA THR A 110 8.36 12.19 6.48
C THR A 110 9.52 11.48 5.81
N TRP A 111 9.66 11.70 4.51
CA TRP A 111 10.88 11.40 3.77
C TRP A 111 11.73 12.66 3.70
N GLY A 112 12.92 12.62 4.31
CA GLY A 112 13.84 13.75 4.35
C GLY A 112 15.28 13.30 4.62
N PHE A 113 16.26 14.14 4.34
CA PHE A 113 17.68 13.82 4.59
C PHE A 113 18.17 12.49 3.94
N GLY A 114 17.49 12.03 2.88
CA GLY A 114 17.80 10.79 2.17
C GLY A 114 17.19 9.51 2.78
N SER A 115 16.42 9.59 3.87
CA SER A 115 15.80 8.43 4.53
C SER A 115 14.41 8.77 5.09
N PRO A 116 13.46 7.84 5.12
CA PRO A 116 12.19 8.03 5.81
C PRO A 116 12.37 7.97 7.33
N TYR A 117 11.75 8.90 8.05
CA TYR A 117 11.76 8.93 9.52
C TYR A 117 10.42 9.40 10.09
N ALA A 118 10.21 9.06 11.35
CA ALA A 118 9.15 9.57 12.18
C ALA A 118 9.71 10.53 13.22
N PHE A 119 8.98 11.61 13.47
CA PHE A 119 9.26 12.59 14.50
C PHE A 119 8.02 12.76 15.35
N TYR A 120 8.18 12.88 16.67
CA TYR A 120 7.10 13.34 17.54
C TYR A 120 7.56 14.51 18.40
N GLN A 121 6.59 15.35 18.76
CA GLN A 121 6.83 16.43 19.71
C GLN A 121 5.61 16.62 20.62
N GLN A 122 5.85 16.56 21.92
CA GLN A 122 4.86 16.87 22.96
C GLN A 122 5.12 18.26 23.57
N SER A 123 6.38 18.67 23.65
CA SER A 123 6.80 20.02 24.03
C SER A 123 8.19 20.32 23.45
N THR A 124 8.70 21.55 23.62
CA THR A 124 10.03 21.94 23.13
C THR A 124 11.17 21.11 23.72
N SER A 125 10.97 20.50 24.90
CA SER A 125 11.97 19.64 25.56
C SER A 125 11.58 18.16 25.53
N ASN A 126 10.48 17.79 24.88
CA ASN A 126 9.99 16.43 24.81
C ASN A 126 9.62 16.07 23.37
N PHE A 127 10.61 15.50 22.68
CA PHE A 127 10.55 15.08 21.29
C PHE A 127 11.50 13.91 21.04
N GLY A 128 11.36 13.25 19.90
CA GLY A 128 12.28 12.19 19.47
C GLY A 128 12.09 11.80 18.02
N PHE A 129 13.09 11.11 17.48
CA PHE A 129 13.15 10.61 16.11
C PHE A 129 13.24 9.08 16.07
N ALA A 130 12.70 8.49 15.02
CA ALA A 130 12.84 7.07 14.71
C ALA A 130 12.93 6.88 13.19
N ASP A 131 13.80 6.01 12.72
CA ASP A 131 13.85 5.63 11.30
C ASP A 131 12.62 4.81 10.93
N LEU A 132 12.18 4.91 9.67
CA LEU A 132 11.09 4.10 9.14
C LEU A 132 11.60 3.08 8.13
N SER A 133 10.97 1.91 8.13
CA SER A 133 11.19 0.87 7.13
C SER A 133 9.86 0.41 6.55
N PHE A 134 9.86 0.02 5.29
CA PHE A 134 8.66 -0.34 4.55
C PHE A 134 8.73 -1.75 4.00
N SER A 135 7.59 -2.43 3.97
CA SER A 135 7.42 -3.70 3.28
C SER A 135 6.05 -3.74 2.61
N THR A 136 5.96 -4.39 1.45
CA THR A 136 4.67 -4.62 0.81
C THR A 136 3.84 -5.55 1.69
N ALA A 137 2.57 -5.19 1.94
CA ALA A 137 1.66 -6.12 2.60
C ALA A 137 1.42 -7.32 1.68
N ALA A 138 1.28 -8.52 2.27
CA ALA A 138 0.93 -9.70 1.49
C ALA A 138 -0.43 -9.46 0.82
N VAL A 139 -0.44 -9.35 -0.50
CA VAL A 139 -1.67 -9.30 -1.29
C VAL A 139 -2.19 -10.75 -1.34
N PRO A 140 -3.38 -11.06 -0.79
CA PRO A 140 -3.97 -12.38 -0.96
C PRO A 140 -4.03 -12.69 -2.45
N GLU A 141 -3.41 -13.80 -2.88
CA GLU A 141 -3.21 -14.06 -4.30
C GLU A 141 -4.53 -13.91 -5.08
N PRO A 142 -4.49 -13.25 -6.24
CA PRO A 142 -5.71 -12.98 -6.97
C PRO A 142 -6.37 -14.31 -7.34
N GLN A 143 -7.68 -14.37 -7.14
CA GLN A 143 -8.55 -15.49 -7.55
C GLN A 143 -8.39 -15.86 -9.03
N THR A 144 -7.66 -15.06 -9.81
CA THR A 144 -7.15 -15.37 -11.15
C THR A 144 -6.57 -16.78 -11.27
N TYR A 145 -5.77 -17.25 -10.30
CA TYR A 145 -5.25 -18.62 -10.36
C TYR A 145 -6.36 -19.67 -10.14
N ALA A 146 -7.28 -19.40 -9.22
CA ALA A 146 -8.44 -20.26 -8.99
C ALA A 146 -9.38 -20.28 -10.22
N LEU A 147 -9.55 -19.14 -10.91
CA LEU A 147 -10.31 -19.04 -12.17
C LEU A 147 -9.59 -19.68 -13.35
N MET A 148 -8.27 -19.59 -13.42
CA MET A 148 -7.46 -20.28 -14.43
C MET A 148 -7.60 -21.80 -14.27
N LEU A 149 -7.47 -22.29 -13.05
CA LEU A 149 -7.68 -23.70 -12.72
C LEU A 149 -9.13 -24.13 -12.95
N GLY A 150 -10.10 -23.30 -12.56
CA GLY A 150 -11.53 -23.52 -12.82
C GLY A 150 -11.85 -23.60 -14.31
N GLY A 151 -11.27 -22.71 -15.12
CA GLY A 151 -11.37 -22.73 -16.57
C GLY A 151 -10.76 -23.99 -17.18
N LEU A 152 -9.57 -24.39 -16.73
CA LEU A 152 -8.93 -25.62 -17.20
C LEU A 152 -9.73 -26.87 -16.83
N ALA A 153 -10.28 -26.92 -15.62
CA ALA A 153 -11.16 -28.01 -15.18
C ALA A 153 -12.43 -28.09 -16.03
N ALA A 154 -13.05 -26.95 -16.36
CA ALA A 154 -14.23 -26.90 -17.23
C ALA A 154 -13.91 -27.40 -18.66
N VAL A 155 -12.76 -26.99 -19.23
CA VAL A 155 -12.31 -27.46 -20.55
C VAL A 155 -12.04 -28.97 -20.53
N GLY A 156 -11.36 -29.47 -19.49
CA GLY A 156 -11.11 -30.90 -19.30
C GLY A 156 -12.41 -31.72 -19.20
N PHE A 157 -13.41 -31.20 -18.49
CA PHE A 157 -14.73 -31.84 -18.37
C PHE A 157 -15.47 -31.91 -19.71
N ILE A 158 -15.47 -30.82 -20.49
CA ILE A 158 -16.10 -30.79 -21.81
C ILE A 158 -15.39 -31.75 -22.78
N ALA A 159 -14.06 -31.79 -22.77
CA ALA A 159 -13.28 -32.70 -23.60
C ALA A 159 -13.59 -34.17 -23.30
N ARG A 160 -13.78 -34.52 -22.01
CA ARG A 160 -14.16 -35.88 -21.59
C ARG A 160 -15.53 -36.29 -22.14
N ARG A 161 -16.53 -35.39 -22.12
CA ARG A 161 -17.89 -35.68 -22.61
C ARG A 161 -17.98 -35.89 -24.13
N ARG A 162 -16.99 -35.44 -24.90
CA ARG A 162 -16.98 -35.63 -26.36
C ARG A 162 -16.34 -36.95 -26.80
N LYS A 163 -15.67 -37.64 -25.87
CA LYS A 163 -14.98 -38.91 -26.13
C LYS A 163 -15.75 -40.13 -25.63
N ALA A 164 -16.75 -39.92 -24.77
CA ALA A 164 -17.79 -40.89 -24.39
C ALA A 164 -19.00 -40.71 -25.31
#